data_AF-A0A842W848-F1
#
_entry.id   AF-A0A842W848-F1
#
_cell.length_a   1.000
_cell.length_b   1.000
_cell.length_c   1.000
_cell.angle_alpha   90.00
_cell.angle_beta   90.00
_cell.angle_gamma   90.00
#
_symmetry.space_group_name_H-M   'P 1'
#
loop_
_entity.id
_entity.type
_entity.pdbx_description
1 polymer ?
#
loop_
_entity_poly.entity_id
_entity_poly.type
_entity_poly.pdbx_seq_one_letter_code
_entity_poly.pdbx_strand_id
1 'polypeptide(L)'
;MIEIGQICVKIAGRDAEKKCAIVDILEGQYVMIDGETRRRKCNLAHLEPLEEKIEIKKGASHDEVKKAFKKLKITIKDSKPKKTAMRPRKLRRSKLAKTAEPEAKTAEKKVKKKKKKTAKEEKK
;
A
#
# COMPACT_ATOMS: atom_id res chain seq x y z
N MET A 1 25.19 -9.74 4.27
CA MET A 1 23.96 -10.50 3.96
C MET A 1 22.85 -9.89 4.79
N ILE A 2 21.68 -9.62 4.21
CA ILE A 2 20.60 -8.93 4.93
C ILE A 2 19.60 -9.97 5.38
N GLU A 3 19.34 -10.01 6.69
CA GLU A 3 18.48 -10.99 7.31
C GLU A 3 17.20 -10.38 7.88
N ILE A 4 16.19 -11.22 8.06
CA ILE A 4 14.93 -10.80 8.70
C ILE A 4 15.24 -10.41 10.16
N GLY A 5 14.66 -9.30 10.59
CA GLY A 5 14.83 -8.75 11.93
C GLY A 5 16.09 -7.88 12.10
N GLN A 6 16.90 -7.69 11.06
CA GLN A 6 18.03 -6.78 11.13
C GLN A 6 17.55 -5.32 11.19
N ILE A 7 18.17 -4.53 12.08
CA ILE A 7 17.86 -3.12 12.23
C ILE A 7 18.61 -2.35 11.16
N CYS A 8 17.95 -1.38 10.55
CA CYS A 8 18.51 -0.51 9.52
C CYS A 8 18.15 0.94 9.82
N VAL A 9 18.99 1.86 9.38
CA VAL A 9 18.65 3.28 9.28
C VAL A 9 18.30 3.58 7.83
N LYS A 10 17.24 4.36 7.63
CA LYS A 10 16.88 4.81 6.30
C LYS A 10 17.63 6.10 5.98
N ILE A 11 18.42 6.09 4.91
CA ILE A 11 19.26 7.24 4.54
C ILE A 11 18.42 8.33 3.86
N ALA A 12 17.45 7.94 3.02
CA ALA A 12 16.76 8.87 2.13
C ALA A 12 15.22 8.77 2.19
N GLY A 13 14.56 9.92 2.03
CA GLY A 13 13.11 10.06 1.83
C GLY A 13 12.35 10.68 3.02
N ARG A 14 11.02 10.50 3.06
CA ARG A 14 10.14 11.06 4.11
C ARG A 14 10.37 10.50 5.50
N ASP A 15 11.07 9.38 5.57
CA ASP A 15 11.35 8.63 6.78
C ASP A 15 12.87 8.49 6.95
N ALA A 16 13.65 9.43 6.41
CA ALA A 16 15.10 9.48 6.59
C ALA A 16 15.48 9.60 8.08
N GLU A 17 16.66 9.10 8.44
CA GLU A 17 17.27 9.06 9.78
C GLU A 17 16.53 8.24 10.84
N LYS A 18 15.39 7.65 10.47
CA LYS A 18 14.62 6.81 11.38
C LYS A 18 15.14 5.38 11.38
N LYS A 19 15.04 4.74 12.55
CA LYS A 19 15.39 3.33 12.72
C LYS A 19 14.23 2.44 12.32
N CYS A 20 14.55 1.36 11.63
CA CYS A 20 13.56 0.44 11.10
C CYS A 20 14.08 -1.00 11.13
N ALA A 21 13.19 -1.97 11.15
CA ALA A 21 13.54 -3.38 11.07
C ALA A 21 12.94 -4.01 9.81
N ILE A 22 13.67 -4.98 9.29
CA ILE A 22 13.25 -5.74 8.12
C ILE A 22 12.31 -6.84 8.57
N VAL A 23 11.06 -6.80 8.10
CA VAL A 23 10.02 -7.78 8.43
C VAL A 23 9.99 -8.91 7.41
N ASP A 24 10.22 -8.57 6.15
CA ASP A 24 10.18 -9.54 5.06
C ASP A 24 11.12 -9.13 3.93
N ILE A 25 11.71 -10.13 3.28
CA ILE A 25 12.56 -9.97 2.10
C ILE A 25 11.69 -10.36 0.92
N LEU A 26 11.42 -9.39 0.04
CA LEU A 26 10.66 -9.60 -1.18
C LEU A 26 11.63 -9.98 -2.31
N GLU A 27 11.07 -10.15 -3.51
CA GLU A 27 11.86 -10.44 -4.70
C GLU A 27 12.81 -9.30 -5.08
N GLY A 28 14.02 -9.66 -5.50
CA GLY A 28 15.06 -8.73 -5.95
C GLY A 28 15.69 -7.95 -4.80
N GLN A 29 15.74 -6.63 -4.94
CA GLN A 29 16.38 -5.71 -3.99
C GLN A 29 15.37 -4.99 -3.07
N TYR A 30 14.15 -5.51 -2.97
CA TYR A 30 13.11 -4.89 -2.17
C TYR A 30 12.88 -5.62 -0.86
N VAL A 31 12.69 -4.85 0.19
CA VAL A 31 12.37 -5.35 1.52
C VAL A 31 11.13 -4.65 2.07
N MET A 32 10.37 -5.37 2.89
CA MET A 32 9.29 -4.82 3.69
C MET A 32 9.85 -4.38 5.03
N ILE A 33 9.67 -3.10 5.33
CA ILE A 33 10.20 -2.47 6.53
C ILE A 33 9.06 -2.10 7.46
N ASP A 34 9.32 -2.20 8.77
CA ASP A 34 8.43 -1.71 9.82
C ASP A 34 9.25 -1.17 11.01
N GLY A 35 8.67 -0.33 11.87
CA GLY A 35 9.34 0.26 13.04
C GLY A 35 8.91 1.70 13.29
N GLU A 36 9.87 2.60 13.46
CA GLU A 36 9.61 4.05 13.56
C GLU A 36 9.15 4.62 12.21
N THR A 37 9.60 4.01 11.12
CA THR A 37 9.13 4.28 9.77
C THR A 37 7.77 3.66 9.50
N ARG A 38 6.99 4.27 8.61
CA ARG A 38 5.74 3.66 8.14
C ARG A 38 6.01 2.32 7.46
N ARG A 39 5.15 1.33 7.70
CA ARG A 39 5.23 0.03 7.03
C ARG A 39 5.17 0.21 5.51
N ARG A 40 6.27 -0.05 4.80
CA ARG A 40 6.38 0.18 3.36
C ARG A 40 7.44 -0.70 2.71
N LYS A 41 7.21 -1.06 1.46
CA LYS A 41 8.21 -1.62 0.55
C LYS A 41 9.29 -0.58 0.26
N CYS A 42 10.54 -0.89 0.57
CA CYS A 42 11.70 -0.05 0.35
C CYS A 42 12.78 -0.81 -0.42
N ASN A 43 13.62 -0.08 -1.18
CA ASN A 43 14.79 -0.64 -1.82
C ASN A 43 15.95 -0.71 -0.81
N LEU A 44 16.76 -1.77 -0.89
CA LEU A 44 17.98 -1.95 -0.10
C LEU A 44 18.97 -0.80 -0.27
N ALA A 45 19.04 -0.18 -1.45
CA ALA A 45 19.93 0.97 -1.70
C ALA A 45 19.64 2.21 -0.83
N HIS A 46 18.49 2.26 -0.14
CA HIS A 46 18.14 3.36 0.78
C HIS A 46 18.33 3.01 2.26
N LEU A 47 18.84 1.81 2.55
CA LEU A 47 18.98 1.28 3.89
C LEU A 47 20.45 1.03 4.19
N GLU A 48 20.83 1.45 5.39
CA GLU A 48 22.10 1.09 5.98
C GLU A 48 21.83 0.09 7.11
N PRO A 49 22.22 -1.18 6.95
CA PRO A 49 22.06 -2.17 8.00
C PRO A 49 22.99 -1.87 9.17
N LEU A 50 22.46 -1.97 10.39
CA LEU A 50 23.20 -1.92 11.63
C LEU A 50 23.61 -3.35 12.06
N GLU A 51 24.53 -3.43 13.02
CA GLU A 51 25.01 -4.69 13.59
C GLU A 51 23.99 -5.33 14.54
N GLU A 52 22.99 -4.56 14.99
CA GLU A 52 21.93 -5.03 15.87
C GLU A 52 20.87 -5.85 15.12
N LYS A 53 20.55 -7.01 15.68
CA LYS A 53 19.51 -7.91 15.17
C LYS A 53 18.42 -8.15 16.20
N ILE A 54 17.18 -8.16 15.72
CA ILE A 54 16.00 -8.51 16.49
C ILE A 54 15.51 -9.87 16.00
N GLU A 55 15.17 -10.76 16.92
CA GLU A 55 14.51 -12.03 16.56
C GLU A 55 13.03 -11.77 16.27
N ILE A 56 12.66 -11.79 14.98
CA ILE A 56 11.29 -11.59 14.51
C ILE A 56 10.94 -12.70 13.51
N LYS A 57 9.69 -13.19 13.56
CA LYS A 57 9.17 -14.13 12.55
C LYS A 57 8.87 -13.40 11.24
N LYS A 58 9.00 -14.11 10.11
CA LYS A 58 8.65 -13.59 8.79
C LYS A 58 7.20 -13.10 8.78
N GLY A 59 6.99 -11.84 8.40
CA GLY A 59 5.64 -11.26 8.30
C GLY A 59 5.02 -10.79 9.62
N ALA A 60 5.81 -10.60 10.68
CA ALA A 60 5.33 -10.11 11.97
C ALA A 60 4.45 -8.85 11.90
N SER A 61 3.58 -8.71 12.89
CA SER A 61 2.65 -7.58 12.99
C SER A 61 3.33 -6.33 13.55
N HIS A 62 2.76 -5.17 13.25
CA HIS A 62 3.30 -3.87 13.69
C HIS A 62 3.47 -3.81 15.22
N ASP A 63 2.55 -4.41 15.98
CA ASP A 63 2.62 -4.48 17.45
C ASP A 63 3.82 -5.26 17.98
N GLU A 64 4.23 -6.34 17.30
CA GLU A 64 5.39 -7.15 17.70
C GLU A 64 6.69 -6.38 17.46
N VAL A 65 6.78 -5.71 16.31
CA VAL A 65 7.90 -4.82 15.99
C VAL A 65 8.00 -3.68 17.00
N LYS A 66 6.87 -3.05 17.36
CA LYS A 66 6.85 -2.01 18.41
C LYS A 66 7.35 -2.50 19.75
N LYS A 67 6.94 -3.71 20.17
CA LYS A 67 7.40 -4.31 21.43
C LYS A 67 8.90 -4.55 21.40
N ALA A 68 9.44 -5.05 20.30
CA ALA A 68 10.87 -5.27 20.16
C ALA A 68 11.67 -3.95 20.19
N PHE A 69 11.20 -2.92 19.50
CA PHE A 69 11.83 -1.59 19.52
C PHE A 69 11.78 -0.92 20.90
N LYS A 70 10.68 -1.11 21.65
CA LYS A 70 10.58 -0.64 23.05
C LYS A 70 11.61 -1.29 23.96
N LYS A 71 11.89 -2.59 23.79
CA LYS A 71 12.95 -3.29 24.54
C LYS A 71 14.33 -2.68 24.29
N LEU A 72 14.56 -2.21 23.07
CA LEU A 72 15.80 -1.53 22.65
C LEU A 72 15.80 -0.01 22.91
N LYS A 73 14.78 0.52 23.62
CA LYS A 73 14.60 1.96 23.92
C LYS A 73 14.59 2.87 22.67
N ILE A 74 14.29 2.33 21.50
CA ILE A 74 14.17 3.13 20.28
C ILE A 74 12.80 3.80 20.26
N THR A 75 12.77 5.12 20.07
CA THR A 75 11.57 5.94 20.23
C THR A 75 10.64 5.80 19.02
N ILE A 76 9.40 5.38 19.26
CA ILE A 76 8.36 5.29 18.22
C ILE A 76 7.40 6.46 18.40
N LYS A 77 7.40 7.41 17.45
CA LYS A 77 6.42 8.50 17.42
C LYS A 77 5.19 8.08 16.64
N ASP A 78 4.18 7.58 17.34
CA ASP A 78 2.84 7.37 16.80
C ASP A 78 2.16 8.73 16.53
N SER A 79 2.16 9.19 15.28
CA SER A 79 1.36 10.35 14.88
C SER A 79 -0.05 9.91 14.49
N LYS A 80 -1.04 10.37 15.26
CA LYS A 80 -2.47 10.17 14.96
C LYS A 80 -2.81 10.78 13.59
N PRO A 81 -3.54 10.08 12.71
CA PRO A 81 -4.00 10.67 11.47
C PRO A 81 -4.94 11.85 11.77
N LYS A 82 -4.62 13.04 11.24
CA LYS A 82 -5.53 14.19 11.30
C LYS A 82 -6.84 13.79 10.64
N LYS A 83 -7.96 13.91 11.36
CA LYS A 83 -9.31 13.71 10.81
C LYS A 83 -9.45 14.67 9.63
N THR A 84 -9.66 14.13 8.44
CA THR A 84 -9.91 14.95 7.26
C THR A 84 -11.29 15.57 7.43
N ALA A 85 -11.34 16.87 7.70
CA ALA A 85 -12.58 17.62 7.58
C ALA A 85 -13.05 17.50 6.11
N MET A 86 -14.32 17.15 5.90
CA MET A 86 -14.92 17.13 4.57
C MET A 86 -14.87 18.55 3.99
N ARG A 87 -13.82 18.85 3.23
CA ARG A 87 -13.80 20.06 2.39
C ARG A 87 -14.96 19.93 1.39
N PRO A 88 -15.88 20.90 1.30
CA PRO A 88 -16.98 20.82 0.34
C PRO A 88 -16.39 20.73 -1.07
N ARG A 89 -16.63 19.61 -1.73
CA ARG A 89 -16.16 19.35 -3.08
C ARG A 89 -16.98 20.23 -4.02
N LYS A 90 -16.40 21.32 -4.55
CA LYS A 90 -17.02 22.09 -5.63
C LYS A 90 -17.27 21.14 -6.81
N LEU A 91 -18.53 20.78 -7.02
CA LEU A 91 -18.97 20.06 -8.21
C LEU A 91 -18.67 20.96 -9.42
N ARG A 92 -17.82 20.49 -10.36
CA ARG A 92 -17.60 21.19 -11.62
C ARG A 92 -18.93 21.26 -12.38
N ARG A 93 -19.31 22.45 -12.85
CA ARG A 93 -20.50 22.76 -13.67
C ARG A 93 -20.66 21.88 -14.92
N SER A 94 -19.63 21.15 -15.33
CA SER A 94 -19.66 20.22 -16.46
C SER A 94 -20.62 19.03 -16.28
N LYS A 95 -21.25 18.86 -15.11
CA LYS A 95 -22.36 17.90 -14.91
C LYS A 95 -23.76 18.47 -15.16
N LEU A 96 -23.96 19.79 -15.24
CA LEU A 96 -25.27 20.37 -15.61
C LEU A 96 -25.47 20.50 -17.14
N ALA A 97 -24.40 20.44 -17.94
CA ALA A 97 -24.46 20.55 -19.40
C ALA A 97 -24.47 19.18 -20.13
N LYS A 98 -24.50 18.05 -19.41
CA LYS A 98 -24.52 16.69 -19.98
C LYS A 98 -25.88 15.98 -19.88
N THR A 99 -26.90 16.66 -19.39
CA THR A 99 -28.30 16.20 -19.31
C THR A 99 -29.19 16.91 -20.34
N ALA A 100 -28.67 17.11 -21.56
CA ALA A 100 -29.42 17.58 -22.72
C ALA A 100 -28.88 16.85 -23.98
N GLU A 101 -29.22 15.55 -24.07
CA GLU A 101 -29.33 14.68 -25.26
C GLU A 101 -28.17 14.52 -26.28
N PRO A 102 -28.08 13.40 -27.05
CA PRO A 102 -28.93 12.20 -27.08
C PRO A 102 -28.20 10.84 -27.01
N GLU A 103 -28.96 9.87 -26.51
CA GLU A 103 -28.83 8.43 -26.65
C GLU A 103 -29.04 8.03 -28.12
N ALA A 104 -28.15 7.25 -28.76
CA ALA A 104 -28.51 6.62 -30.06
C ALA A 104 -27.58 5.53 -30.64
N LYS A 105 -26.30 5.35 -30.27
CA LYS A 105 -25.40 4.55 -31.18
C LYS A 105 -24.52 3.44 -30.60
N THR A 106 -24.47 3.20 -29.28
CA THR A 106 -23.51 2.21 -28.74
C THR A 106 -24.08 1.10 -27.85
N ALA A 107 -25.37 1.11 -27.52
CA ALA A 107 -26.00 0.06 -26.70
C ALA A 107 -26.64 -1.07 -27.53
N GLU A 108 -27.18 -0.80 -28.73
CA GLU A 108 -27.88 -1.82 -29.54
C GLU A 108 -26.96 -2.94 -30.07
N LYS A 109 -25.66 -2.67 -30.26
CA LYS A 109 -24.69 -3.71 -30.70
C LYS A 109 -24.30 -4.69 -29.59
N LYS A 110 -24.48 -4.35 -28.31
CA LYS A 110 -24.16 -5.25 -27.17
C LYS A 110 -25.31 -6.19 -26.82
N VAL A 111 -26.56 -5.84 -27.13
CA VAL A 111 -27.73 -6.71 -26.89
C VAL A 111 -27.85 -7.82 -27.94
N LYS A 112 -27.50 -7.58 -29.22
CA LYS A 112 -27.56 -8.60 -30.29
C LYS A 112 -26.52 -9.73 -30.14
N LYS A 113 -25.38 -9.50 -29.48
CA LYS A 113 -24.34 -10.52 -29.28
C LYS A 113 -24.61 -11.43 -28.07
N LYS A 114 -25.41 -10.97 -27.09
CA LYS A 114 -25.83 -11.77 -25.93
C LYS A 114 -27.04 -12.68 -26.21
N LYS A 115 -28.00 -12.26 -27.05
CA LYS A 115 -29.16 -13.09 -27.41
C LYS A 115 -28.86 -14.26 -28.38
N LYS A 116 -27.74 -14.24 -29.11
CA LYS A 116 -27.39 -15.33 -30.06
C LYS A 116 -26.57 -16.47 -29.40
N LYS A 117 -26.06 -16.29 -28.18
CA LYS A 117 -25.31 -17.33 -27.45
C LYS A 117 -26.16 -18.16 -26.50
N THR A 118 -27.29 -17.63 -26.00
CA THR A 118 -28.17 -18.37 -25.09
C THR A 118 -29.27 -19.17 -25.78
N ALA A 119 -29.39 -19.15 -27.12
CA ALA A 119 -30.37 -19.95 -27.86
C ALA A 119 -29.76 -21.17 -28.59
N LYS A 120 -28.45 -21.44 -28.43
CA LYS A 120 -27.76 -22.56 -29.10
C LYS A 120 -27.31 -23.68 -28.15
N GLU A 121 -27.64 -23.57 -26.86
CA GLU A 121 -27.23 -24.54 -25.82
C GLU A 121 -28.43 -25.27 -25.15
N GLU A 122 -29.67 -25.00 -25.56
CA GLU A 122 -30.89 -25.71 -25.09
C GLU A 122 -31.60 -26.51 -26.20
N LYS A 123 -30.90 -26.88 -27.29
CA LYS A 123 -31.50 -27.70 -28.36
C LYS A 123 -30.55 -28.72 -29.00
N LYS A 124 -29.74 -29.38 -28.17
CA LYS A 124 -29.06 -30.63 -28.56
C LYS A 124 -29.17 -31.65 -27.44
#